data_AF-A0AA40ERI3-F1
#
_entry.id   AF-A0AA40ERI3-F1
#
_cell.length_a   1.000
_cell.length_b   1.000
_cell.length_c   1.000
_cell.angle_alpha   90.00
_cell.angle_beta   90.00
_cell.angle_gamma   90.00
#
_symmetry.space_group_name_H-M   'P 1'
#
loop_
_entity.id
_entity.type
_entity.pdbx_description
1 polymer ?
#
loop_
_entity_poly.entity_id
_entity_poly.type
_entity_poly.pdbx_seq_one_letter_code
_entity_poly.pdbx_strand_id
1 'polypeptide(L)'
;MEQFMSKIFRSVFVAGVFEQAASALLSDPSLYVPALQYGPDPGYQPLREALATWLGQAYSSPDTPDEICITGGASQSVACILQSFTDVGVTRGVWVVEPGYFLVGGIIRDAGLGGVMRGVKETGDGGGIDVVALGEGMREVDEEWEAREAIHGKPMIYKPHLTASHRKLYRHLIYLVPTLNNPSATTLSLPRRRALVTLARAHDALLLCDDVYDFLQWPTTTPPTSDRTPLGPLLPRLSTLDMALGPSPFDPPGKVFGHALSNGTFSKLAGPGVRTGWVHAAPDLAAGLAHTGSSRSGGAPSQVAAAVVCRVVQDGGLTQSKDDNVMTSEADHGMGALDAVFLYACLKSNR
;
A
#
# COMPACT_ATOMS: atom_id res chain seq x y z
N MET A 1 -22.64 7.86 19.27
CA MET A 1 -21.46 7.57 18.42
C MET A 1 -21.57 6.19 17.77
N GLU A 2 -21.73 5.11 18.52
CA GLU A 2 -21.77 3.74 17.96
C GLU A 2 -22.93 3.47 16.98
N GLN A 3 -24.14 3.94 17.28
CA GLN A 3 -25.28 3.86 16.34
C GLN A 3 -25.09 4.72 15.08
N PHE A 4 -24.43 5.88 15.19
CA PHE A 4 -24.12 6.76 14.06
C PHE A 4 -23.06 6.12 13.15
N MET A 5 -22.00 5.57 13.75
CA MET A 5 -20.98 4.81 13.03
C MET A 5 -21.56 3.57 12.37
N SER A 6 -22.51 2.87 13.00
CA SER A 6 -23.21 1.72 12.42
C SER A 6 -24.05 2.10 11.20
N LYS A 7 -24.72 3.25 11.23
CA LYS A 7 -25.47 3.77 10.06
C LYS A 7 -24.55 4.13 8.90
N ILE A 8 -23.47 4.88 9.16
CA ILE A 8 -22.42 5.18 8.18
C ILE A 8 -21.84 3.89 7.59
N PHE A 9 -21.55 2.89 8.44
CA PHE A 9 -20.94 1.65 7.98
C PHE A 9 -21.87 0.88 7.01
N ARG A 10 -23.18 0.90 7.27
CA ARG A 10 -24.20 0.29 6.39
C ARG A 10 -24.38 1.06 5.08
N SER A 11 -24.13 2.36 5.07
CA SER A 11 -24.20 3.21 3.87
C SER A 11 -22.88 3.31 3.12
N VAL A 12 -21.79 2.71 3.62
CA VAL A 12 -20.46 2.68 2.98
C VAL A 12 -20.06 1.27 2.54
N PHE A 13 -20.56 0.23 3.22
CA PHE A 13 -20.23 -1.15 2.89
C PHE A 13 -21.50 -1.92 2.56
N VAL A 14 -21.70 -2.18 1.27
CA VAL A 14 -22.89 -2.87 0.77
C VAL A 14 -22.77 -4.36 1.04
N ALA A 15 -23.23 -4.79 2.21
CA ALA A 15 -23.19 -6.19 2.64
C ALA A 15 -23.84 -7.16 1.63
N GLY A 16 -24.86 -6.71 0.90
CA GLY A 16 -25.52 -7.53 -0.13
C GLY A 16 -24.60 -7.94 -1.28
N VAL A 17 -23.66 -7.09 -1.69
CA VAL A 17 -22.66 -7.42 -2.72
C VAL A 17 -21.74 -8.53 -2.23
N PHE A 18 -21.35 -8.48 -0.95
CA PHE A 18 -20.54 -9.52 -0.33
C PHE A 18 -21.31 -10.83 -0.13
N GLU A 19 -22.59 -10.76 0.25
CA GLU A 19 -23.46 -11.94 0.38
C GLU A 19 -23.61 -12.65 -0.97
N GLN A 20 -23.90 -11.93 -2.04
CA GLN A 20 -24.02 -12.48 -3.39
C GLN A 20 -22.70 -13.11 -3.85
N ALA A 21 -21.58 -12.40 -3.69
CA ALA A 21 -20.25 -12.91 -4.04
C ALA A 21 -19.88 -14.18 -3.25
N ALA A 22 -20.14 -14.19 -1.95
CA ALA A 22 -19.85 -15.34 -1.10
C ALA A 22 -20.77 -16.54 -1.43
N SER A 23 -22.06 -16.29 -1.67
CA SER A 23 -23.01 -17.33 -2.06
C SER A 23 -22.62 -17.96 -3.39
N ALA A 24 -22.27 -17.14 -4.40
CA ALA A 24 -21.80 -17.61 -5.69
C ALA A 24 -20.52 -18.45 -5.57
N LEU A 25 -19.54 -17.98 -4.78
CA LEU A 25 -18.31 -18.72 -4.50
C LEU A 25 -18.60 -20.08 -3.83
N LEU A 26 -19.39 -20.09 -2.76
CA LEU A 26 -19.63 -21.27 -1.92
C LEU A 26 -20.59 -22.28 -2.54
N SER A 27 -21.37 -21.89 -3.55
CA SER A 27 -22.29 -22.77 -4.25
C SER A 27 -21.63 -23.56 -5.40
N ASP A 28 -20.42 -23.18 -5.82
CA ASP A 28 -19.69 -23.82 -6.93
C ASP A 28 -18.43 -24.54 -6.43
N PRO A 29 -18.40 -25.89 -6.44
CA PRO A 29 -17.21 -26.66 -6.05
C PRO A 29 -15.94 -26.31 -6.81
N SER A 30 -16.04 -25.85 -8.07
CA SER A 30 -14.86 -25.43 -8.84
C SER A 30 -14.23 -24.15 -8.30
N LEU A 31 -14.99 -23.35 -7.54
CA LEU A 31 -14.55 -22.09 -6.95
C LEU A 31 -14.22 -22.24 -5.46
N TYR A 32 -15.07 -22.88 -4.65
CA TYR A 32 -14.81 -22.94 -3.21
C TYR A 32 -13.69 -23.93 -2.82
N VAL A 33 -13.49 -25.02 -3.57
CA VAL A 33 -12.43 -25.99 -3.27
C VAL A 33 -11.04 -25.33 -3.30
N PRO A 34 -10.63 -24.61 -4.36
CA PRO A 34 -9.36 -23.88 -4.35
C PRO A 34 -9.34 -22.70 -3.37
N ALA A 35 -10.49 -22.10 -3.05
CA ALA A 35 -10.56 -20.99 -2.08
C ALA A 35 -10.38 -21.45 -0.62
N LEU A 36 -10.80 -22.68 -0.28
CA LEU A 36 -10.67 -23.27 1.06
C LEU A 36 -9.33 -24.01 1.28
N GLN A 37 -8.51 -24.17 0.24
CA GLN A 37 -7.22 -24.83 0.32
C GLN A 37 -6.08 -23.84 0.56
N TYR A 38 -4.91 -24.36 0.96
CA TYR A 38 -3.66 -23.59 0.87
C TYR A 38 -3.48 -23.00 -0.52
N GLY A 39 -3.17 -21.70 -0.56
CA GLY A 39 -3.05 -20.92 -1.78
C GLY A 39 -1.62 -20.84 -2.32
N PRO A 40 -1.43 -20.30 -3.54
CA PRO A 40 -0.10 -19.92 -4.03
C PRO A 40 0.54 -18.83 -3.15
N ASP A 41 1.88 -18.83 -3.09
CA ASP A 41 2.66 -17.82 -2.32
C ASP A 41 2.30 -16.36 -2.71
N PRO A 42 2.15 -15.99 -4.00
CA PRO A 42 1.73 -14.63 -4.39
C PRO A 42 0.25 -14.33 -4.12
N GLY A 43 -0.54 -15.37 -3.86
CA GLY A 43 -1.97 -15.31 -3.53
C GLY A 43 -2.90 -15.77 -4.62
N TYR A 44 -4.20 -15.63 -4.34
CA TYR A 44 -5.27 -16.13 -5.19
C TYR A 44 -5.19 -15.56 -6.62
N GLN A 45 -4.84 -16.41 -7.58
CA GLN A 45 -4.49 -16.00 -8.93
C GLN A 45 -5.60 -15.20 -9.65
N PRO A 46 -6.89 -15.61 -9.60
CA PRO A 46 -7.95 -14.83 -10.22
C PRO A 46 -8.08 -13.40 -9.67
N LEU A 47 -7.78 -13.20 -8.38
CA LEU A 47 -7.79 -11.86 -7.78
C LEU A 47 -6.62 -11.01 -8.31
N ARG A 48 -5.43 -11.60 -8.49
CA ARG A 48 -4.26 -10.91 -9.06
C ARG A 48 -4.56 -10.41 -10.48
N GLU A 49 -5.20 -11.24 -11.30
CA GLU A 49 -5.63 -10.89 -12.66
C GLU A 49 -6.71 -9.79 -12.69
N ALA A 50 -7.72 -9.91 -11.81
CA ALA A 50 -8.76 -8.91 -11.66
C ALA A 50 -8.18 -7.56 -11.20
N LEU A 51 -7.24 -7.58 -10.24
CA LEU A 51 -6.56 -6.38 -9.76
C LEU A 51 -5.67 -5.77 -10.83
N ALA A 52 -4.89 -6.54 -11.59
CA ALA A 52 -4.07 -6.00 -12.68
C ALA A 52 -4.93 -5.23 -13.69
N THR A 53 -6.08 -5.81 -14.06
CA THR A 53 -7.03 -5.16 -14.96
C THR A 53 -7.63 -3.89 -14.35
N TRP A 54 -8.14 -3.99 -13.12
CA TRP A 54 -8.83 -2.88 -12.45
C TRP A 54 -7.90 -1.70 -12.13
N LEU A 55 -6.71 -2.00 -11.61
CA LEU A 55 -5.69 -1.01 -11.34
C LEU A 55 -5.15 -0.40 -12.64
N GLY A 56 -4.86 -1.21 -13.65
CA GLY A 56 -4.38 -0.72 -14.93
C GLY A 56 -5.36 0.25 -15.60
N GLN A 57 -6.67 -0.01 -15.49
CA GLN A 57 -7.71 0.93 -15.93
C GLN A 57 -7.71 2.22 -15.09
N ALA A 58 -7.66 2.11 -13.76
CA ALA A 58 -7.76 3.26 -12.85
C ALA A 58 -6.57 4.23 -12.97
N TYR A 59 -5.35 3.70 -13.13
CA TYR A 59 -4.12 4.48 -13.21
C TYR A 59 -3.62 4.67 -14.66
N SER A 60 -4.34 4.16 -15.65
CA SER A 60 -3.91 4.14 -17.06
C SER A 60 -2.52 3.53 -17.24
N SER A 61 -2.28 2.37 -16.62
CA SER A 61 -1.00 1.65 -16.64
C SER A 61 -1.16 0.19 -17.13
N PRO A 62 -0.13 -0.38 -17.80
CA PRO A 62 -0.20 -1.74 -18.33
C PRO A 62 0.14 -2.79 -17.26
N ASP A 63 -0.59 -2.79 -16.14
CA ASP A 63 -0.29 -3.65 -15.00
C ASP A 63 -0.46 -5.15 -15.35
N THR A 64 0.36 -5.99 -14.74
CA THR A 64 0.31 -7.45 -14.89
C THR A 64 0.14 -8.16 -13.55
N PRO A 65 -0.39 -9.40 -13.53
CA PRO A 65 -0.51 -10.17 -12.28
C PRO A 65 0.82 -10.39 -11.56
N ASP A 66 1.94 -10.46 -12.30
CA ASP A 66 3.29 -10.67 -11.75
C ASP A 66 3.79 -9.48 -10.92
N GLU A 67 3.21 -8.31 -11.10
CA GLU A 67 3.48 -7.11 -10.32
C GLU A 67 2.66 -7.06 -9.02
N ILE A 68 1.76 -8.04 -8.81
CA ILE A 68 0.78 -8.04 -7.72
C ILE A 68 1.01 -9.21 -6.75
N CYS A 69 1.14 -8.87 -5.47
CA CYS A 69 1.15 -9.83 -4.35
C CYS A 69 -0.05 -9.57 -3.43
N ILE A 70 -0.84 -10.59 -3.12
CA ILE A 70 -1.97 -10.46 -2.18
C ILE A 70 -1.44 -10.43 -0.74
N THR A 71 -2.06 -9.60 0.10
CA THR A 71 -1.66 -9.40 1.50
C THR A 71 -2.86 -9.43 2.44
N GLY A 72 -2.61 -9.49 3.75
CA GLY A 72 -3.62 -9.46 4.81
C GLY A 72 -4.14 -8.05 5.11
N GLY A 73 -4.05 -7.14 4.13
CA GLY A 73 -4.33 -5.71 4.26
C GLY A 73 -3.11 -4.87 4.64
N ALA A 74 -3.25 -3.55 4.52
CA ALA A 74 -2.15 -2.58 4.60
C ALA A 74 -1.17 -2.77 5.77
N SER A 75 -1.65 -2.88 7.02
CA SER A 75 -0.75 -2.99 8.18
C SER A 75 0.04 -4.31 8.22
N GLN A 76 -0.58 -5.43 7.84
CA GLN A 76 0.11 -6.73 7.81
C GLN A 76 1.11 -6.78 6.64
N SER A 77 0.78 -6.13 5.53
CA SER A 77 1.69 -5.92 4.41
C SER A 77 2.94 -5.13 4.83
N VAL A 78 2.80 -4.01 5.54
CA VAL A 78 3.95 -3.23 6.07
C VAL A 78 4.87 -4.14 6.90
N ALA A 79 4.31 -4.94 7.80
CA ALA A 79 5.10 -5.88 8.60
C ALA A 79 5.87 -6.89 7.73
N CYS A 80 5.23 -7.45 6.71
CA CYS A 80 5.88 -8.40 5.78
C CYS A 80 6.97 -7.72 4.93
N ILE A 81 6.74 -6.48 4.49
CA ILE A 81 7.72 -5.67 3.75
C ILE A 81 8.95 -5.44 4.61
N LEU A 82 8.77 -5.00 5.87
CA LEU A 82 9.89 -4.80 6.78
C LEU A 82 10.64 -6.11 7.06
N GLN A 83 9.93 -7.23 7.23
CA GLN A 83 10.56 -8.53 7.43
C GLN A 83 11.39 -8.98 6.21
N SER A 84 10.92 -8.68 5.00
CA SER A 84 11.50 -9.19 3.76
C SER A 84 12.57 -8.31 3.12
N PHE A 85 12.56 -6.99 3.35
CA PHE A 85 13.40 -6.06 2.58
C PHE A 85 14.29 -5.15 3.42
N THR A 86 14.30 -5.32 4.74
CA THR A 86 15.19 -4.59 5.65
C THR A 86 16.11 -5.53 6.39
N ASP A 87 17.17 -5.05 7.00
CA ASP A 87 17.98 -5.78 7.96
C ASP A 87 18.66 -4.77 8.89
N VAL A 88 18.76 -5.01 10.18
CA VAL A 88 19.36 -4.04 11.11
C VAL A 88 20.86 -3.80 10.85
N GLY A 89 21.53 -4.71 10.14
CA GLY A 89 22.91 -4.55 9.68
C GLY A 89 23.06 -3.89 8.30
N VAL A 90 21.95 -3.64 7.58
CA VAL A 90 21.96 -3.05 6.21
C VAL A 90 21.14 -1.77 6.13
N THR A 91 19.97 -1.76 6.74
CA THR A 91 19.02 -0.64 6.72
C THR A 91 19.45 0.45 7.69
N ARG A 92 20.00 1.51 7.12
CA ARG A 92 20.61 2.66 7.77
C ARG A 92 19.61 3.67 8.30
N GLY A 93 18.48 3.84 7.59
CA GLY A 93 17.45 4.83 7.92
C GLY A 93 16.04 4.40 7.52
N VAL A 94 15.07 4.68 8.39
CA VAL A 94 13.64 4.57 8.09
C VAL A 94 13.00 5.95 8.22
N TRP A 95 12.57 6.52 7.10
CA TRP A 95 12.08 7.89 6.99
C TRP A 95 10.56 7.89 6.92
N VAL A 96 9.91 8.60 7.84
CA VAL A 96 8.45 8.66 7.95
C VAL A 96 8.00 10.11 7.75
N VAL A 97 7.04 10.35 6.85
CA VAL A 97 6.49 11.70 6.66
C VAL A 97 5.80 12.23 7.93
N GLU A 98 5.98 13.52 8.23
CA GLU A 98 5.41 14.22 9.36
C GLU A 98 4.57 15.45 8.94
N PRO A 99 3.29 15.54 9.36
CA PRO A 99 2.56 14.53 10.13
C PRO A 99 2.25 13.29 9.27
N GLY A 100 2.13 12.12 9.92
CA GLY A 100 1.90 10.86 9.22
C GLY A 100 1.15 9.83 10.07
N TYR A 101 0.84 8.68 9.47
CA TYR A 101 0.09 7.61 10.11
C TYR A 101 0.90 6.96 11.26
N PHE A 102 0.72 7.48 12.49
CA PHE A 102 1.54 7.16 13.66
C PHE A 102 1.60 5.66 14.04
N LEU A 103 0.57 4.87 13.72
CA LEU A 103 0.56 3.43 14.04
C LEU A 103 1.61 2.63 13.26
N VAL A 104 2.13 3.16 12.14
CA VAL A 104 3.27 2.56 11.43
C VAL A 104 4.50 2.47 12.33
N GLY A 105 4.68 3.42 13.26
CA GLY A 105 5.82 3.46 14.16
C GLY A 105 5.90 2.24 15.09
N GLY A 106 4.76 1.65 15.46
CA GLY A 106 4.73 0.37 16.19
C GLY A 106 5.32 -0.75 15.36
N ILE A 107 4.88 -0.89 14.10
CA ILE A 107 5.33 -1.93 13.18
C ILE A 107 6.83 -1.81 12.88
N ILE A 108 7.33 -0.58 12.73
CA ILE A 108 8.76 -0.29 12.50
C ILE A 108 9.59 -0.68 13.73
N ARG A 109 9.12 -0.37 14.94
CA ARG A 109 9.79 -0.78 16.19
C ARG A 109 9.81 -2.30 16.36
N ASP A 110 8.71 -2.97 16.05
CA ASP A 110 8.59 -4.43 16.11
C ASP A 110 9.56 -5.12 15.12
N ALA A 111 9.90 -4.45 14.01
CA ALA A 111 10.91 -4.89 13.07
C ALA A 111 12.37 -4.64 13.53
N GLY A 112 12.57 -4.06 14.72
CA GLY A 112 13.90 -3.73 15.27
C GLY A 112 14.50 -2.44 14.72
N LEU A 113 13.76 -1.66 13.94
CA LEU A 113 14.27 -0.47 13.24
C LEU A 113 13.95 0.85 13.98
N GLY A 114 13.43 0.76 15.22
CA GLY A 114 13.08 1.94 16.00
C GLY A 114 14.24 2.91 16.26
N GLY A 115 15.47 2.40 16.35
CA GLY A 115 16.68 3.23 16.56
C GLY A 115 17.16 3.99 15.33
N VAL A 116 16.64 3.65 14.13
CA VAL A 116 16.99 4.30 12.86
C VAL A 116 15.79 5.00 12.22
N MET A 117 14.67 5.09 12.94
CA MET A 117 13.46 5.77 12.48
C MET A 117 13.58 7.29 12.65
N ARG A 118 13.29 8.04 11.59
CA ARG A 118 13.43 9.50 11.51
C ARG A 118 12.20 10.12 10.84
N GLY A 119 11.79 11.28 11.33
CA GLY A 119 10.71 12.08 10.76
C GLY A 119 11.18 12.98 9.63
N VAL A 120 10.35 13.18 8.61
CA VAL A 120 10.58 14.15 7.53
C VAL A 120 9.34 14.99 7.34
N LYS A 121 9.48 16.30 7.51
CA LYS A 121 8.35 17.23 7.47
C LYS A 121 7.76 17.35 6.07
N GLU A 122 6.46 17.62 6.02
CA GLU A 122 5.85 18.19 4.82
C GLU A 122 6.34 19.63 4.60
N THR A 123 6.36 20.05 3.33
CA THR A 123 6.65 21.41 2.91
C THR A 123 5.48 22.34 3.22
N GLY A 124 5.78 23.60 3.55
CA GLY A 124 4.76 24.62 3.84
C GLY A 124 3.93 25.05 2.62
N ASP A 125 4.29 24.62 1.40
CA ASP A 125 3.57 24.87 0.15
C ASP A 125 2.37 23.92 -0.06
N GLY A 126 2.11 23.00 0.86
CA GLY A 126 1.07 21.97 0.72
C GLY A 126 1.42 20.88 -0.31
N GLY A 127 2.68 20.77 -0.71
CA GLY A 127 3.18 19.81 -1.70
C GLY A 127 3.52 18.42 -1.14
N GLY A 128 3.34 18.21 0.17
CA GLY A 128 3.63 16.96 0.89
C GLY A 128 5.08 16.90 1.34
N ILE A 129 5.66 15.70 1.43
CA ILE A 129 7.01 15.47 1.98
C ILE A 129 8.09 16.37 1.35
N ASP A 130 8.97 16.92 2.19
CA ASP A 130 10.15 17.67 1.75
C ASP A 130 11.24 16.75 1.20
N VAL A 131 11.30 16.66 -0.12
CA VAL A 131 12.25 15.80 -0.85
C VAL A 131 13.70 16.27 -0.69
N VAL A 132 13.92 17.58 -0.53
CA VAL A 132 15.27 18.13 -0.37
C VAL A 132 15.81 17.76 1.00
N ALA A 133 15.05 18.04 2.06
CA ALA A 133 15.42 17.69 3.42
C ALA A 133 15.58 16.16 3.60
N LEU A 134 14.73 15.36 2.94
CA LEU A 134 14.86 13.90 2.92
C LEU A 134 16.22 13.47 2.34
N GLY A 135 16.63 14.04 1.20
CA GLY A 135 17.89 13.69 0.56
C GLY A 135 19.11 14.10 1.36
N GLU A 136 19.07 15.29 1.97
CA GLU A 136 20.12 15.75 2.88
C GLU A 136 20.27 14.80 4.07
N GLY A 137 19.15 14.42 4.69
CA GLY A 137 19.14 13.48 5.82
C GLY A 137 19.67 12.09 5.43
N MET A 138 19.31 11.55 4.26
CA MET A 138 19.83 10.26 3.79
C MET A 138 21.34 10.30 3.61
N ARG A 139 21.85 11.37 3.01
CA ARG A 139 23.30 11.56 2.81
C ARG A 139 24.03 11.62 4.16
N GLU A 140 23.53 12.40 5.12
CA GLU A 140 24.13 12.48 6.47
C GLU A 140 24.18 11.09 7.13
N VAL A 141 23.09 10.32 7.04
CA VAL A 141 23.04 8.95 7.56
C VAL A 141 24.02 8.02 6.84
N ASP A 142 24.15 8.14 5.52
CA ASP A 142 25.10 7.36 4.73
C ASP A 142 26.55 7.65 5.15
N GLU A 143 26.91 8.93 5.32
CA GLU A 143 28.22 9.38 5.78
C GLU A 143 28.52 8.89 7.21
N GLU A 144 27.55 8.97 8.13
CA GLU A 144 27.68 8.45 9.50
C GLU A 144 27.94 6.94 9.51
N TRP A 145 27.23 6.18 8.68
CA TRP A 145 27.41 4.73 8.56
C TRP A 145 28.76 4.38 7.97
N GLU A 146 29.20 5.07 6.92
CA GLU A 146 30.49 4.84 6.30
C GLU A 146 31.65 5.15 7.25
N ALA A 147 31.55 6.23 8.03
CA ALA A 147 32.53 6.54 9.08
C ALA A 147 32.58 5.45 10.16
N ARG A 148 31.43 4.91 10.58
CA ARG A 148 31.37 3.79 11.54
C ARG A 148 31.97 2.51 10.96
N GLU A 149 31.65 2.18 9.71
CA GLU A 149 32.19 1.01 9.02
C GLU A 149 33.72 1.09 8.86
N ALA A 150 34.27 2.28 8.64
CA ALA A 150 35.71 2.49 8.56
C ALA A 150 36.44 2.21 9.88
N ILE A 151 35.78 2.43 11.03
CA ILE A 151 36.36 2.23 12.37
C ILE A 151 36.11 0.80 12.88
N HIS A 152 34.89 0.30 12.71
CA HIS A 152 34.42 -0.94 13.35
C HIS A 152 34.26 -2.11 12.38
N GLY A 153 34.43 -1.88 11.08
CA GLY A 153 34.09 -2.85 10.03
C GLY A 153 32.58 -2.89 9.74
N LYS A 154 32.20 -3.69 8.76
CA LYS A 154 30.80 -3.85 8.35
C LYS A 154 29.98 -4.56 9.42
N PRO A 155 28.75 -4.09 9.73
CA PRO A 155 27.85 -4.80 10.61
C PRO A 155 27.53 -6.22 10.13
N MET A 156 27.17 -7.09 11.07
CA MET A 156 26.63 -8.41 10.75
C MET A 156 25.28 -8.26 10.05
N ILE A 157 25.10 -8.96 8.93
CA ILE A 157 23.79 -9.13 8.29
C ILE A 157 23.04 -10.22 9.05
N TYR A 158 21.90 -9.89 9.65
CA TYR A 158 21.15 -10.82 10.51
C TYR A 158 20.23 -11.77 9.72
N LYS A 159 19.83 -11.35 8.51
CA LYS A 159 18.94 -12.11 7.64
C LYS A 159 19.63 -12.44 6.30
N PRO A 160 20.79 -13.13 6.30
CA PRO A 160 21.56 -13.41 5.09
C PRO A 160 20.82 -14.33 4.10
N HIS A 161 19.85 -15.11 4.59
CA HIS A 161 19.01 -15.98 3.76
C HIS A 161 18.04 -15.22 2.85
N LEU A 162 17.78 -13.92 3.11
CA LEU A 162 16.88 -13.11 2.27
C LEU A 162 17.47 -12.91 0.87
N THR A 163 18.77 -12.57 0.81
CA THR A 163 19.48 -12.24 -0.43
C THR A 163 19.98 -13.46 -1.19
N ALA A 164 19.88 -14.66 -0.61
CA ALA A 164 20.36 -15.90 -1.22
C ALA A 164 19.57 -16.34 -2.47
N SER A 165 18.39 -15.78 -2.76
CA SER A 165 17.62 -16.17 -3.96
C SER A 165 16.46 -15.25 -4.35
N HIS A 166 15.73 -14.68 -3.39
CA HIS A 166 14.40 -14.10 -3.68
C HIS A 166 14.18 -12.66 -3.23
N ARG A 167 15.06 -12.07 -2.41
CA ARG A 167 14.84 -10.72 -1.84
C ARG A 167 16.09 -9.85 -1.93
N LYS A 168 15.87 -8.53 -1.88
CA LYS A 168 16.89 -7.48 -1.83
C LYS A 168 16.75 -6.74 -0.49
N LEU A 169 17.87 -6.33 0.10
CA LEU A 169 17.86 -5.48 1.30
C LEU A 169 18.15 -4.05 0.90
N TYR A 170 17.37 -3.10 1.40
CA TYR A 170 17.54 -1.68 1.11
C TYR A 170 18.26 -0.96 2.25
N ARG A 171 19.12 -0.01 1.90
CA ARG A 171 19.80 0.87 2.86
C ARG A 171 18.84 1.82 3.54
N HIS A 172 17.86 2.32 2.82
CA HIS A 172 16.85 3.22 3.37
C HIS A 172 15.45 2.71 3.08
N LEU A 173 14.50 3.10 3.93
CA LEU A 173 13.07 2.90 3.68
C LEU A 173 12.36 4.22 3.89
N ILE A 174 11.45 4.58 3.00
CA ILE A 174 10.66 5.81 3.06
C ILE A 174 9.20 5.39 3.15
N TYR A 175 8.57 5.65 4.29
CA TYR A 175 7.14 5.45 4.50
C TYR A 175 6.39 6.77 4.27
N LEU A 176 5.38 6.72 3.41
CA LEU A 176 4.51 7.85 3.14
C LEU A 176 3.15 7.40 2.62
N VAL A 177 2.16 8.28 2.72
CA VAL A 177 0.85 8.15 2.08
C VAL A 177 0.81 9.19 0.94
N PRO A 178 1.00 8.79 -0.33
CA PRO A 178 1.14 9.74 -1.44
C PRO A 178 -0.11 10.57 -1.78
N THR A 179 -1.29 10.06 -1.41
CA THR A 179 -2.58 10.64 -1.78
C THR A 179 -3.45 10.71 -0.53
N LEU A 180 -3.96 11.90 -0.22
CA LEU A 180 -4.76 12.16 0.99
C LEU A 180 -4.03 11.68 2.27
N ASN A 181 -2.80 12.17 2.47
CA ASN A 181 -1.95 11.77 3.59
C ASN A 181 -2.70 11.86 4.92
N ASN A 182 -2.59 10.83 5.77
CA ASN A 182 -3.22 10.87 7.09
C ASN A 182 -2.21 11.42 8.11
N PRO A 183 -2.45 12.58 8.75
CA PRO A 183 -3.71 13.32 8.83
C PRO A 183 -3.83 14.59 7.95
N SER A 184 -2.77 15.00 7.23
CA SER A 184 -2.72 16.30 6.54
C SER A 184 -3.70 16.46 5.35
N ALA A 185 -4.25 15.36 4.85
CA ALA A 185 -4.99 15.22 3.60
C ALA A 185 -4.21 15.66 2.34
N THR A 186 -2.90 15.83 2.44
CA THR A 186 -2.06 16.29 1.33
C THR A 186 -1.91 15.23 0.25
N THR A 187 -1.90 15.64 -1.03
CA THR A 187 -1.65 14.74 -2.18
C THR A 187 -0.42 15.21 -2.95
N LEU A 188 0.51 14.29 -3.18
CA LEU A 188 1.74 14.57 -3.93
C LEU A 188 1.45 14.84 -5.41
N SER A 189 1.96 15.97 -5.89
CA SER A 189 1.97 16.29 -7.32
C SER A 189 2.86 15.34 -8.13
N LEU A 190 2.60 15.19 -9.42
CA LEU A 190 3.41 14.36 -10.31
C LEU A 190 4.90 14.73 -10.30
N PRO A 191 5.31 16.02 -10.35
CA PRO A 191 6.72 16.39 -10.20
C PRO A 191 7.34 15.90 -8.88
N ARG A 192 6.59 15.95 -7.77
CA ARG A 192 7.11 15.48 -6.47
C ARG A 192 7.23 13.96 -6.43
N ARG A 193 6.27 13.22 -6.98
CA ARG A 193 6.34 11.76 -7.13
C ARG A 193 7.58 11.34 -7.93
N ARG A 194 7.86 12.03 -9.05
CA ARG A 194 9.07 11.79 -9.86
C ARG A 194 10.36 12.10 -9.08
N ALA A 195 10.40 13.21 -8.35
CA ALA A 195 11.55 13.58 -7.54
C ALA A 195 11.85 12.55 -6.44
N LEU A 196 10.81 12.04 -5.76
CA LEU A 196 10.96 10.97 -4.77
C LEU A 196 11.50 9.67 -5.36
N VAL A 197 10.98 9.23 -6.52
CA VAL A 197 11.48 8.02 -7.20
C VAL A 197 12.96 8.19 -7.57
N THR A 198 13.35 9.33 -8.13
CA THR A 198 14.75 9.62 -8.45
C THR A 198 15.63 9.58 -7.19
N LEU A 199 15.19 10.21 -6.11
CA LEU A 199 15.93 10.23 -4.84
C LEU A 199 16.08 8.82 -4.26
N ALA A 200 14.99 8.03 -4.25
CA ALA A 200 15.00 6.68 -3.71
C ALA A 200 15.99 5.77 -4.47
N ARG A 201 16.05 5.89 -5.80
CA ARG A 201 17.02 5.18 -6.63
C ARG A 201 18.46 5.62 -6.38
N ALA A 202 18.70 6.89 -6.05
CA ALA A 202 20.04 7.41 -5.79
C ALA A 202 20.62 6.88 -4.46
N HIS A 203 19.78 6.67 -3.45
CA HIS A 203 20.20 6.29 -2.09
C HIS A 203 19.98 4.81 -1.74
N ASP A 204 19.61 3.96 -2.71
CA ASP A 204 19.19 2.58 -2.43
C ASP A 204 18.05 2.50 -1.39
N ALA A 205 17.04 3.36 -1.56
CA ALA A 205 15.89 3.45 -0.68
C ALA A 205 14.67 2.72 -1.26
N LEU A 206 13.87 2.08 -0.41
CA LEU A 206 12.55 1.56 -0.77
C LEU A 206 11.45 2.55 -0.38
N LEU A 207 10.70 3.05 -1.35
CA LEU A 207 9.45 3.79 -1.15
C LEU A 207 8.33 2.80 -0.81
N LEU A 208 7.89 2.81 0.43
CA LEU A 208 6.72 2.11 0.93
C LEU A 208 5.53 3.08 0.88
N CYS A 209 4.81 3.09 -0.24
CA CYS A 209 3.65 3.97 -0.45
C CYS A 209 2.37 3.33 0.10
N ASP A 210 1.81 3.86 1.17
CA ASP A 210 0.55 3.38 1.76
C ASP A 210 -0.66 3.97 1.01
N ASP A 211 -0.91 3.47 -0.20
CA ASP A 211 -1.92 3.94 -1.17
C ASP A 211 -3.36 3.48 -0.80
N VAL A 212 -3.76 3.73 0.43
CA VAL A 212 -5.03 3.24 1.00
C VAL A 212 -6.25 4.13 0.70
N TYR A 213 -6.03 5.34 0.18
CA TYR A 213 -7.06 6.36 -0.08
C TYR A 213 -7.19 6.78 -1.56
N ASP A 214 -6.38 6.23 -2.47
CA ASP A 214 -6.33 6.65 -3.88
C ASP A 214 -7.71 6.64 -4.57
N PHE A 215 -8.52 5.66 -4.20
CA PHE A 215 -9.85 5.41 -4.76
C PHE A 215 -10.97 6.19 -4.08
N LEU A 216 -10.63 7.07 -3.13
CA LEU A 216 -11.52 7.91 -2.36
C LEU A 216 -11.35 9.40 -2.74
N GLN A 217 -11.06 9.71 -4.00
CA GLN A 217 -10.89 11.08 -4.48
C GLN A 217 -12.18 11.57 -5.17
N TRP A 218 -12.68 12.75 -4.80
CA TRP A 218 -13.84 13.39 -5.43
C TRP A 218 -13.61 14.89 -5.68
N PRO A 219 -14.27 15.48 -6.70
CA PRO A 219 -14.19 16.91 -6.96
C PRO A 219 -14.78 17.71 -5.79
N THR A 220 -13.99 18.62 -5.21
CA THR A 220 -14.43 19.48 -4.09
C THR A 220 -15.11 20.78 -4.56
N THR A 221 -14.99 21.11 -5.84
CA THR A 221 -15.49 22.37 -6.43
C THR A 221 -16.84 22.22 -7.13
N THR A 222 -17.37 21.00 -7.22
CA THR A 222 -18.63 20.71 -7.90
C THR A 222 -19.78 20.70 -6.89
N PRO A 223 -20.82 21.55 -7.05
CA PRO A 223 -21.98 21.53 -6.17
C PRO A 223 -22.63 20.12 -6.15
N PRO A 224 -23.18 19.67 -5.02
CA PRO A 224 -23.66 18.28 -4.82
C PRO A 224 -24.77 17.85 -5.78
N THR A 225 -25.33 18.76 -6.59
CA THR A 225 -26.45 18.51 -7.50
C THR A 225 -26.06 18.18 -8.94
N SER A 226 -24.78 18.26 -9.32
CA SER A 226 -24.34 17.85 -10.65
C SER A 226 -23.55 16.57 -10.58
N ASP A 227 -23.90 15.63 -11.47
CA ASP A 227 -23.26 14.34 -11.78
C ASP A 227 -21.77 14.37 -11.41
N ARG A 228 -21.44 13.89 -10.20
CA ARG A 228 -20.07 13.87 -9.68
C ARG A 228 -19.33 12.72 -10.34
N THR A 229 -19.01 12.89 -11.61
CA THR A 229 -18.11 11.99 -12.33
C THR A 229 -16.82 11.87 -11.51
N PRO A 230 -16.23 10.66 -11.39
CA PRO A 230 -14.91 10.52 -10.78
C PRO A 230 -13.95 11.58 -11.32
N LEU A 231 -13.08 12.11 -10.46
CA LEU A 231 -11.91 12.84 -10.94
C LEU A 231 -11.26 11.98 -12.02
N GLY A 232 -10.74 12.61 -13.08
CA GLY A 232 -10.11 11.92 -14.21
C GLY A 232 -9.03 10.91 -13.78
N PRO A 233 -8.33 10.26 -14.72
CA PRO A 233 -7.43 9.16 -14.40
C PRO A 233 -6.51 9.49 -13.21
N LEU A 234 -6.38 8.54 -12.28
CA LEU A 234 -5.62 8.74 -11.05
C LEU A 234 -4.17 9.10 -11.38
N LEU A 235 -3.53 9.91 -10.52
CA LEU A 235 -2.11 10.18 -10.67
C LEU A 235 -1.32 8.86 -10.65
N PRO A 236 -0.28 8.70 -11.50
CA PRO A 236 0.53 7.50 -11.51
C PRO A 236 1.08 7.15 -10.13
N ARG A 237 1.05 5.86 -9.79
CA ARG A 237 1.70 5.32 -8.59
C ARG A 237 3.21 5.47 -8.69
N LEU A 238 3.87 5.64 -7.55
CA LEU A 238 5.33 5.72 -7.51
C LEU A 238 5.97 4.41 -8.00
N SER A 239 5.35 3.25 -7.74
CA SER A 239 5.83 1.96 -8.28
C SER A 239 5.78 1.90 -9.80
N THR A 240 4.72 2.41 -10.43
CA THR A 240 4.65 2.50 -11.91
C THR A 240 5.69 3.47 -12.46
N LEU A 241 5.91 4.62 -11.80
CA LEU A 241 6.94 5.59 -12.21
C LEU A 241 8.35 5.01 -12.10
N ASP A 242 8.64 4.24 -11.05
CA ASP A 242 9.93 3.59 -10.85
C ASP A 242 10.19 2.49 -11.88
N MET A 243 9.21 1.61 -12.13
CA MET A 243 9.31 0.57 -13.16
C MET A 243 9.56 1.15 -14.55
N ALA A 244 8.97 2.30 -14.87
CA ALA A 244 9.18 2.99 -16.15
C ALA A 244 10.62 3.48 -16.35
N LEU A 245 11.42 3.60 -15.29
CA LEU A 245 12.85 3.94 -15.38
C LEU A 245 13.74 2.71 -15.65
N GLY A 246 13.17 1.51 -15.63
CA GLY A 246 13.89 0.26 -15.82
C GLY A 246 14.75 -0.17 -14.62
N PRO A 247 15.61 -1.19 -14.81
CA PRO A 247 16.42 -1.79 -13.74
C PRO A 247 17.26 -0.76 -12.99
N SER A 248 17.38 -0.92 -11.67
CA SER A 248 18.21 -0.07 -10.83
C SER A 248 19.68 -0.55 -10.82
N PRO A 249 20.67 0.34 -10.68
CA PRO A 249 22.06 -0.06 -10.43
C PRO A 249 22.23 -0.86 -9.12
N PHE A 250 21.27 -0.78 -8.20
CA PHE A 250 21.26 -1.55 -6.95
C PHE A 250 20.55 -2.90 -7.09
N ASP A 251 19.97 -3.21 -8.25
CA ASP A 251 19.30 -4.50 -8.45
C ASP A 251 20.33 -5.62 -8.68
N PRO A 252 20.09 -6.82 -8.13
CA PRO A 252 20.93 -7.97 -8.44
C PRO A 252 20.96 -8.26 -9.95
N PRO A 253 22.06 -8.83 -10.49
CA PRO A 253 22.14 -9.18 -11.90
C PRO A 253 20.97 -10.06 -12.37
N GLY A 254 20.30 -9.65 -13.46
CA GLY A 254 19.16 -10.38 -14.02
C GLY A 254 17.86 -10.26 -13.21
N LYS A 255 17.80 -9.34 -12.24
CA LYS A 255 16.63 -9.08 -11.39
C LYS A 255 16.16 -7.63 -11.53
N VAL A 256 14.88 -7.39 -11.32
CA VAL A 256 14.23 -6.07 -11.35
C VAL A 256 13.41 -5.88 -10.07
N PHE A 257 14.07 -5.36 -9.04
CA PHE A 257 13.41 -5.04 -7.77
C PHE A 257 12.90 -3.60 -7.73
N GLY A 258 13.60 -2.67 -8.38
CA GLY A 258 13.24 -1.26 -8.28
C GLY A 258 13.33 -0.72 -6.84
N HIS A 259 12.66 0.41 -6.61
CA HIS A 259 12.75 1.24 -5.41
C HIS A 259 11.39 1.77 -4.94
N ALA A 260 10.27 1.33 -5.53
CA ALA A 260 8.95 1.72 -5.06
C ALA A 260 7.93 0.59 -5.11
N LEU A 261 7.12 0.50 -4.07
CA LEU A 261 5.94 -0.35 -4.00
C LEU A 261 4.72 0.48 -3.59
N SER A 262 3.56 0.07 -4.08
CA SER A 262 2.24 0.56 -3.68
C SER A 262 1.61 -0.47 -2.75
N ASN A 263 1.19 -0.05 -1.57
CA ASN A 263 0.54 -0.87 -0.55
C ASN A 263 -0.95 -0.56 -0.48
N GLY A 264 -1.75 -1.38 -1.16
CA GLY A 264 -3.20 -1.22 -1.26
C GLY A 264 -3.98 -2.05 -0.24
N THR A 265 -5.25 -1.70 -0.04
CA THR A 265 -6.12 -2.39 0.91
C THR A 265 -7.59 -2.32 0.51
N PHE A 266 -8.32 -3.42 0.76
CA PHE A 266 -9.79 -3.40 0.66
C PHE A 266 -10.46 -2.85 1.93
N SER A 267 -9.68 -2.51 2.97
CA SER A 267 -10.22 -2.02 4.24
C SER A 267 -11.05 -0.74 4.11
N LYS A 268 -10.74 0.10 3.11
CA LYS A 268 -11.42 1.38 2.84
C LYS A 268 -12.39 1.30 1.67
N LEU A 269 -12.43 0.17 0.97
CA LEU A 269 -13.25 -0.05 -0.24
C LEU A 269 -14.41 -1.00 0.02
N ALA A 270 -14.19 -1.98 0.89
CA ALA A 270 -15.07 -3.12 1.07
C ALA A 270 -15.36 -3.41 2.55
N GLY A 271 -14.43 -3.06 3.42
CA GLY A 271 -14.61 -3.08 4.87
C GLY A 271 -13.35 -3.57 5.58
N PRO A 272 -12.98 -3.02 6.75
CA PRO A 272 -11.73 -3.37 7.43
C PRO A 272 -11.66 -4.85 7.87
N GLY A 273 -12.82 -5.51 8.04
CA GLY A 273 -12.94 -6.91 8.44
C GLY A 273 -12.53 -7.92 7.36
N VAL A 274 -12.44 -7.51 6.09
CA VAL A 274 -12.06 -8.44 5.00
C VAL A 274 -10.61 -8.91 5.08
N ARG A 275 -9.76 -8.18 5.83
CA ARG A 275 -8.34 -8.51 6.06
C ARG A 275 -7.60 -8.96 4.79
N THR A 276 -7.86 -8.25 3.70
CA THR A 276 -7.29 -8.53 2.37
C THR A 276 -6.81 -7.21 1.77
N GLY A 277 -5.66 -7.25 1.14
CA GLY A 277 -5.06 -6.13 0.41
C GLY A 277 -4.13 -6.65 -0.67
N TRP A 278 -3.33 -5.76 -1.22
CA TRP A 278 -2.38 -6.11 -2.26
C TRP A 278 -1.15 -5.20 -2.19
N VAL A 279 -0.06 -5.67 -2.77
CA VAL A 279 1.09 -4.84 -3.13
C VAL A 279 1.20 -4.82 -4.64
N HIS A 280 1.44 -3.64 -5.21
CA HIS A 280 1.80 -3.44 -6.62
C HIS A 280 3.24 -2.91 -6.72
N ALA A 281 4.13 -3.68 -7.33
CA ALA A 281 5.57 -3.44 -7.37
C ALA A 281 6.23 -4.13 -8.58
N ALA A 282 7.52 -3.86 -8.82
CA ALA A 282 8.30 -4.59 -9.82
C ALA A 282 8.23 -6.12 -9.58
N PRO A 283 8.25 -6.97 -10.64
CA PRO A 283 7.98 -8.40 -10.50
C PRO A 283 8.85 -9.13 -9.48
N ASP A 284 10.16 -8.87 -9.42
CA ASP A 284 11.02 -9.53 -8.42
C ASP A 284 10.78 -8.99 -7.00
N LEU A 285 10.35 -7.72 -6.84
CA LEU A 285 9.97 -7.17 -5.55
C LEU A 285 8.64 -7.76 -5.06
N ALA A 286 7.63 -7.85 -5.93
CA ALA A 286 6.36 -8.51 -5.64
C ALA A 286 6.57 -10.00 -5.30
N ALA A 287 7.36 -10.71 -6.11
CA ALA A 287 7.72 -12.11 -5.85
C ALA A 287 8.53 -12.25 -4.55
N GLY A 288 9.47 -11.34 -4.27
CA GLY A 288 10.24 -11.36 -3.03
C GLY A 288 9.34 -11.23 -1.78
N LEU A 289 8.27 -10.43 -1.87
CA LEU A 289 7.31 -10.26 -0.79
C LEU A 289 6.45 -11.53 -0.60
N ALA A 290 6.03 -12.16 -1.70
CA ALA A 290 5.32 -13.44 -1.68
C ALA A 290 6.10 -14.54 -0.94
N HIS A 291 7.44 -14.48 -0.99
CA HIS A 291 8.33 -15.40 -0.28
C HIS A 291 8.58 -15.05 1.20
N THR A 292 7.81 -14.14 1.79
CA THR A 292 7.84 -13.91 3.24
C THR A 292 7.53 -15.23 3.96
N GLY A 293 8.28 -15.56 5.02
CA GLY A 293 8.20 -16.89 5.66
C GLY A 293 6.79 -17.26 6.15
N SER A 294 6.03 -16.27 6.63
CA SER A 294 4.63 -16.45 7.04
C SER A 294 3.70 -16.78 5.87
N SER A 295 3.95 -16.23 4.68
CA SER A 295 3.21 -16.54 3.46
C SER A 295 3.59 -17.92 2.92
N ARG A 296 4.90 -18.26 2.84
CA ARG A 296 5.33 -19.57 2.29
C ARG A 296 4.85 -20.78 3.09
N SER A 297 4.51 -20.60 4.37
CA SER A 297 4.04 -21.70 5.20
C SER A 297 2.66 -22.22 4.79
N GLY A 298 1.81 -21.40 4.15
CA GLY A 298 0.43 -21.77 3.83
C GLY A 298 -0.16 -21.05 2.61
N GLY A 299 0.66 -20.33 1.83
CA GLY A 299 0.21 -19.40 0.81
C GLY A 299 -0.12 -18.01 1.35
N ALA A 300 -0.49 -17.10 0.45
CA ALA A 300 -0.88 -15.75 0.84
C ALA A 300 -2.03 -15.75 1.87
N PRO A 301 -2.07 -14.76 2.77
CA PRO A 301 -3.08 -14.70 3.82
C PRO A 301 -4.50 -14.52 3.25
N SER A 302 -5.48 -14.99 4.02
CA SER A 302 -6.91 -14.71 3.79
C SER A 302 -7.47 -15.22 2.46
N GLN A 303 -7.05 -16.40 1.99
CA GLN A 303 -7.44 -17.00 0.70
C GLN A 303 -8.95 -16.95 0.40
N VAL A 304 -9.81 -17.35 1.35
CA VAL A 304 -11.27 -17.29 1.18
C VAL A 304 -11.76 -15.86 0.99
N ALA A 305 -11.27 -14.92 1.79
CA ALA A 305 -11.65 -13.52 1.66
C ALA A 305 -11.16 -12.94 0.33
N ALA A 306 -9.96 -13.31 -0.12
CA ALA A 306 -9.45 -12.95 -1.44
C ALA A 306 -10.33 -13.49 -2.58
N ALA A 307 -10.84 -14.73 -2.46
CA ALA A 307 -11.76 -15.30 -3.43
C ALA A 307 -13.13 -14.59 -3.46
N VAL A 308 -13.69 -14.23 -2.29
CA VAL A 308 -14.92 -13.43 -2.23
C VAL A 308 -14.70 -12.05 -2.83
N VAL A 309 -13.62 -11.36 -2.45
CA VAL A 309 -13.29 -10.03 -2.98
C VAL A 309 -13.02 -10.07 -4.48
N CYS A 310 -12.43 -11.16 -5.00
CA CYS A 310 -12.25 -11.36 -6.45
C CYS A 310 -13.57 -11.22 -7.20
N ARG A 311 -14.63 -11.86 -6.70
CA ARG A 311 -15.98 -11.73 -7.31
C ARG A 311 -16.49 -10.30 -7.22
N VAL A 312 -16.36 -9.66 -6.06
CA VAL A 312 -16.76 -8.26 -5.88
C VAL A 312 -16.04 -7.32 -6.89
N VAL A 313 -14.75 -7.56 -7.16
CA VAL A 313 -13.98 -6.80 -8.15
C VAL A 313 -14.48 -7.09 -9.58
N GLN A 314 -14.60 -8.37 -9.94
CA GLN A 314 -15.00 -8.81 -11.29
C GLN A 314 -16.42 -8.38 -11.66
N ASP A 315 -17.33 -8.40 -10.69
CA ASP A 315 -18.74 -8.05 -10.87
C ASP A 315 -18.96 -6.52 -10.81
N GLY A 316 -17.90 -5.72 -10.67
CA GLY A 316 -17.98 -4.25 -10.65
C GLY A 316 -18.50 -3.67 -9.33
N GLY A 317 -18.67 -4.49 -8.29
CA GLY A 317 -19.25 -4.11 -7.01
C GLY A 317 -18.48 -3.03 -6.26
N LEU A 318 -17.16 -2.93 -6.46
CA LEU A 318 -16.34 -1.83 -5.90
C LEU A 318 -16.59 -0.47 -6.55
N THR A 319 -17.07 -0.44 -7.79
CA THR A 319 -17.44 0.81 -8.48
C THR A 319 -18.88 1.17 -8.14
N GLN A 320 -19.79 0.20 -8.21
CA GLN A 320 -21.21 0.40 -7.91
C GLN A 320 -21.45 0.86 -6.47
N SER A 321 -20.74 0.26 -5.49
CA SER A 321 -20.83 0.70 -4.09
C SER A 321 -20.37 2.14 -3.89
N LYS A 322 -19.35 2.64 -4.60
CA LYS A 322 -18.90 4.03 -4.45
C LYS A 322 -20.00 5.02 -4.84
N ASP A 323 -20.68 4.77 -5.95
CA ASP A 323 -21.73 5.66 -6.46
C ASP A 323 -22.95 5.64 -5.52
N ASP A 324 -23.36 4.46 -5.04
CA ASP A 324 -24.48 4.30 -4.10
C ASP A 324 -24.21 4.93 -2.72
N ASN A 325 -22.97 4.83 -2.22
CA ASN A 325 -22.57 5.31 -0.90
C ASN A 325 -22.52 6.85 -0.81
N VAL A 326 -22.12 7.52 -1.89
CA VAL A 326 -22.11 8.99 -1.96
C VAL A 326 -23.55 9.50 -1.88
N MET A 327 -24.46 8.90 -2.66
CA MET A 327 -25.86 9.30 -2.73
C MET A 327 -26.63 9.08 -1.42
N THR A 328 -26.37 7.98 -0.69
CA THR A 328 -27.05 7.69 0.58
C THR A 328 -26.51 8.50 1.77
N SER A 329 -25.20 8.76 1.83
CA SER A 329 -24.60 9.54 2.92
C SER A 329 -25.06 11.01 2.95
N GLU A 330 -25.20 11.64 1.78
CA GLU A 330 -25.66 13.03 1.66
C GLU A 330 -27.15 13.17 1.99
N ALA A 331 -27.99 12.22 1.56
CA ALA A 331 -29.42 12.24 1.80
C ALA A 331 -29.79 12.09 3.29
N ASP A 332 -29.06 11.27 4.05
CA ASP A 332 -29.41 10.95 5.43
C ASP A 332 -28.70 11.83 6.49
N HIS A 333 -27.52 12.41 6.18
CA HIS A 333 -26.66 12.99 7.23
C HIS A 333 -26.05 14.36 6.92
N GLY A 334 -26.25 14.92 5.71
CA GLY A 334 -25.68 16.23 5.33
C GLY A 334 -24.15 16.29 5.34
N MET A 335 -23.49 15.13 5.35
CA MET A 335 -22.05 14.93 5.50
C MET A 335 -21.62 13.89 4.45
N GLY A 336 -20.55 14.16 3.69
CA GLY A 336 -20.16 13.28 2.59
C GLY A 336 -19.61 11.93 3.08
N ALA A 337 -19.75 10.86 2.31
CA ALA A 337 -19.15 9.54 2.61
C ALA A 337 -17.63 9.63 2.91
N LEU A 338 -16.95 10.61 2.30
CA LEU A 338 -15.57 10.98 2.58
C LEU A 338 -15.34 11.40 4.02
N ASP A 339 -16.14 12.34 4.53
CA ASP A 339 -16.06 12.77 5.92
C ASP A 339 -16.29 11.56 6.83
N ALA A 340 -17.19 10.65 6.48
CA ALA A 340 -17.49 9.48 7.29
C ALA A 340 -16.35 8.44 7.33
N VAL A 341 -15.70 8.16 6.18
CA VAL A 341 -14.55 7.25 6.07
C VAL A 341 -13.26 7.88 6.63
N PHE A 342 -13.08 9.17 6.40
CA PHE A 342 -11.97 9.96 6.94
C PHE A 342 -12.11 10.13 8.45
N LEU A 343 -13.30 10.46 8.95
CA LEU A 343 -13.61 10.48 10.38
C LEU A 343 -13.40 9.09 10.99
N TYR A 344 -13.75 7.99 10.32
CA TYR A 344 -13.41 6.65 10.81
C TYR A 344 -11.89 6.40 10.86
N ALA A 345 -11.14 6.81 9.83
CA ALA A 345 -9.69 6.71 9.80
C ALA A 345 -9.03 7.55 10.93
N CYS A 346 -9.55 8.75 11.18
CA CYS A 346 -9.13 9.65 12.25
C CYS A 346 -9.58 9.18 13.65
N LEU A 347 -10.78 8.60 13.79
CA LEU A 347 -11.29 8.09 15.08
C LEU A 347 -10.52 6.87 15.59
N LYS A 348 -9.96 6.05 14.69
CA LYS A 348 -9.03 4.97 15.08
C LYS A 348 -7.70 5.51 15.62
N SER A 349 -7.39 6.77 15.33
CA SER A 349 -6.17 7.46 15.75
C SER A 349 -6.24 8.05 17.17
N ASN A 350 -7.45 8.11 17.76
CA ASN A 350 -7.73 8.69 19.08
C ASN A 350 -8.17 7.64 20.13
N ARG A 351 -7.93 6.34 19.91
CA ARG A 351 -8.19 5.29 20.89
C ARG A 351 -6.91 4.69 21.44
#